data_AF-A0A6L5JZL1-F1
#
_entry.id   AF-A0A6L5JZL1-F1
#
_cell.length_a   1.000
_cell.length_b   1.000
_cell.length_c   1.000
_cell.angle_alpha   90.00
_cell.angle_beta   90.00
_cell.angle_gamma   90.00
#
_symmetry.space_group_name_H-M   'P 1'
#
loop_
_entity.id
_entity.type
_entity.pdbx_description
1 polymer ?
#
loop_
_entity_poly.entity_id
_entity_poly.type
_entity_poly.pdbx_seq_one_letter_code
_entity_poly.pdbx_strand_id
1 'polypeptide(L)'
;MQIILLALAALLFLSHLLCETLASFVRYNFAGIGRHMQGVAVSNYFGIASRGFVAAYGVLASLIVERHYPLGWQYVLALSLTLICGGLASLLLSRINVSINATVPGKKIAFQHGAGMLYFYFERFFCYRVKIAWVSSVFVGVQFAAIVVAYGLCFYFPNNRLFIISLVPVIGMLGTLVTVVFVEPKLARIVDEDNSLAHAVSQEFMRARAISFFFSAAILVFLAAVLEG
;
A
#
# COMPACT_ATOMS: atom_id res chain seq x y z
N MET A 1 -3.88 23.26 16.75
CA MET A 1 -4.92 22.76 15.82
C MET A 1 -4.33 22.27 14.49
N GLN A 2 -3.49 23.07 13.82
CA GLN A 2 -2.84 22.71 12.56
C GLN A 2 -2.05 21.39 12.59
N ILE A 3 -1.14 21.23 13.58
CA ILE A 3 -0.32 20.00 13.72
C ILE A 3 -1.18 18.76 13.95
N ILE A 4 -2.31 18.91 14.67
CA ILE A 4 -3.24 17.82 14.95
C ILE A 4 -3.92 17.35 13.66
N LEU A 5 -4.37 18.29 12.81
CA LEU A 5 -4.97 17.96 11.51
C LEU A 5 -3.96 17.27 10.59
N LEU A 6 -2.71 17.74 10.59
CA LEU A 6 -1.66 17.13 9.80
C LEU A 6 -1.32 15.71 10.28
N ALA A 7 -1.20 15.51 11.60
CA ALA A 7 -0.96 14.19 12.18
C ALA A 7 -2.11 13.22 11.86
N LEU A 8 -3.35 13.69 11.92
CA LEU A 8 -4.53 12.90 11.56
C LEU A 8 -4.51 12.53 10.06
N ALA A 9 -4.13 13.45 9.18
CA ALA A 9 -4.00 13.19 7.74
C ALA A 9 -2.92 12.13 7.47
N ALA A 10 -1.76 12.26 8.11
CA ALA A 10 -0.67 11.31 8.01
C ALA A 10 -1.08 9.90 8.51
N LEU A 11 -1.86 9.83 9.59
CA LEU A 11 -2.37 8.58 10.16
C LEU A 11 -3.43 7.91 9.27
N LEU A 12 -4.36 8.69 8.69
CA LEU A 12 -5.33 8.18 7.72
C LEU A 12 -4.62 7.64 6.47
N PHE A 13 -3.64 8.38 5.96
CA PHE A 13 -2.87 7.92 4.81
C PHE A 13 -2.03 6.69 5.12
N LEU A 14 -1.42 6.60 6.30
CA LEU A 14 -0.71 5.40 6.75
C LEU A 14 -1.66 4.20 6.83
N SER A 15 -2.85 4.40 7.40
CA SER A 15 -3.86 3.35 7.54
C SER A 15 -4.31 2.80 6.18
N HIS A 16 -4.46 3.69 5.19
CA HIS A 16 -4.69 3.30 3.79
C HIS A 16 -3.56 2.41 3.25
N LEU A 17 -2.29 2.84 3.37
CA LEU A 17 -1.13 2.07 2.90
C LEU A 17 -1.04 0.69 3.57
N LEU A 18 -1.26 0.62 4.89
CA LEU A 18 -1.25 -0.63 5.65
C LEU A 18 -2.37 -1.57 5.18
N CYS A 19 -3.60 -1.06 4.99
CA CYS A 19 -4.71 -1.86 4.53
C CYS A 19 -4.44 -2.46 3.15
N GLU A 20 -3.93 -1.66 2.20
CA GLU A 20 -3.58 -2.21 0.89
C GLU A 20 -2.49 -3.27 1.00
N THR A 21 -1.45 -3.03 1.80
CA THR A 21 -0.32 -3.96 1.98
C THR A 21 -0.79 -5.28 2.56
N LEU A 22 -1.65 -5.22 3.57
CA LEU A 22 -2.29 -6.39 4.17
C LEU A 22 -3.23 -7.11 3.19
N ALA A 23 -4.01 -6.38 2.39
CA ALA A 23 -4.90 -6.97 1.40
C ALA A 23 -4.13 -7.87 0.42
N SER A 24 -3.03 -7.37 -0.13
CA SER A 24 -2.18 -8.13 -1.05
C SER A 24 -1.44 -9.27 -0.36
N PHE A 25 -0.91 -9.03 0.84
CA PHE A 25 -0.24 -10.06 1.64
C PHE A 25 -1.14 -11.26 1.93
N VAL A 26 -2.36 -10.99 2.41
CA VAL A 26 -3.35 -12.02 2.73
C VAL A 26 -3.78 -12.79 1.48
N ARG A 27 -4.05 -12.09 0.37
CA ARG A 27 -4.49 -12.71 -0.90
C ARG A 27 -3.52 -13.79 -1.35
N TYR A 28 -2.23 -13.47 -1.46
CA TYR A 28 -1.23 -14.40 -1.98
C TYR A 28 -0.82 -15.47 -0.97
N ASN A 29 -0.71 -15.14 0.33
CA ASN A 29 -0.39 -16.15 1.34
C ASN A 29 -1.50 -17.20 1.50
N PHE A 30 -2.78 -16.81 1.42
CA PHE A 30 -3.88 -17.76 1.49
C PHE A 30 -3.99 -18.64 0.25
N ALA A 31 -3.59 -18.13 -0.91
CA ALA A 31 -3.46 -18.95 -2.12
C ALA A 31 -2.41 -20.06 -1.93
N GLY A 32 -1.29 -19.77 -1.25
CA GLY A 32 -0.22 -20.75 -0.99
C GLY A 32 -0.63 -21.95 -0.12
N ILE A 33 -1.69 -21.81 0.67
CA ILE A 33 -2.26 -22.88 1.51
C ILE A 33 -3.57 -23.45 0.93
N GLY A 34 -3.83 -23.22 -0.36
CA GLY A 34 -5.01 -23.75 -1.08
C GLY A 34 -6.35 -23.11 -0.68
N ARG A 35 -6.33 -21.96 0.02
CA ARG A 35 -7.54 -21.25 0.53
C ARG A 35 -7.84 -19.97 -0.25
N HIS A 36 -7.78 -20.05 -1.59
CA HIS A 36 -7.92 -18.91 -2.50
C HIS A 36 -9.16 -18.05 -2.22
N MET A 37 -10.34 -18.66 -2.13
CA MET A 37 -11.61 -17.93 -1.93
C MET A 37 -11.67 -17.19 -0.58
N GLN A 38 -11.10 -17.78 0.48
CA GLN A 38 -11.01 -17.13 1.79
C GLN A 38 -10.02 -15.95 1.74
N GLY A 39 -8.88 -16.14 1.08
CA GLY A 39 -7.89 -15.08 0.86
C GLY A 39 -8.46 -13.87 0.13
N VAL A 40 -9.25 -14.10 -0.94
CA VAL A 40 -9.93 -13.04 -1.70
C VAL A 40 -10.95 -12.30 -0.83
N ALA A 41 -11.78 -13.03 -0.08
CA ALA A 41 -12.79 -12.42 0.78
C ALA A 41 -12.16 -11.52 1.86
N VAL A 42 -11.10 -11.99 2.53
CA VAL A 42 -10.40 -11.18 3.55
C VAL A 42 -9.66 -10.00 2.92
N SER A 43 -9.02 -10.20 1.76
CA SER A 43 -8.37 -9.12 1.00
C SER A 43 -9.36 -8.00 0.65
N ASN A 44 -10.59 -8.34 0.27
CA ASN A 44 -11.62 -7.37 -0.06
C ASN A 44 -12.04 -6.50 1.15
N TYR A 45 -12.08 -7.05 2.37
CA TYR A 45 -12.36 -6.22 3.56
C TYR A 45 -11.31 -5.13 3.76
N PHE A 46 -10.03 -5.49 3.62
CA PHE A 46 -8.94 -4.51 3.68
C PHE A 46 -9.00 -3.52 2.51
N GLY A 47 -9.37 -3.97 1.31
CA GLY A 47 -9.59 -3.11 0.16
C GLY A 47 -10.69 -2.07 0.39
N ILE A 48 -11.81 -2.44 1.01
CA ILE A 48 -12.91 -1.53 1.35
C ILE A 48 -12.46 -0.53 2.42
N ALA A 49 -11.82 -1.01 3.50
CA ALA A 49 -11.31 -0.16 4.56
C ALA A 49 -10.30 0.86 4.04
N SER A 50 -9.38 0.42 3.18
CA SER A 50 -8.40 1.26 2.48
C SER A 50 -9.06 2.43 1.73
N ARG A 51 -10.14 2.18 0.99
CA ARG A 51 -10.91 3.22 0.27
C ARG A 51 -11.56 4.22 1.21
N GLY A 52 -12.04 3.77 2.37
CA GLY A 52 -12.56 4.65 3.41
C GLY A 52 -11.49 5.60 3.95
N PHE A 53 -10.30 5.07 4.26
CA PHE A 53 -9.19 5.88 4.77
C PHE A 53 -8.68 6.92 3.77
N VAL A 54 -8.53 6.57 2.49
CA VAL A 54 -8.09 7.54 1.47
C VAL A 54 -9.12 8.63 1.22
N ALA A 55 -10.42 8.30 1.27
CA ALA A 55 -11.49 9.30 1.16
C ALA A 55 -11.47 10.27 2.34
N ALA A 56 -11.35 9.75 3.57
CA ALA A 56 -11.23 10.58 4.78
C ALA A 56 -9.97 11.47 4.74
N TYR A 57 -8.84 10.92 4.27
CA TYR A 57 -7.62 11.69 4.04
C TYR A 57 -7.84 12.81 3.02
N GLY A 58 -8.53 12.55 1.90
CA GLY A 58 -8.84 13.57 0.89
C GLY A 58 -9.64 14.73 1.45
N VAL A 59 -10.67 14.45 2.25
CA VAL A 59 -11.48 15.49 2.94
C VAL A 59 -10.62 16.30 3.91
N LEU A 60 -9.74 15.63 4.66
CA LEU A 60 -8.89 16.33 5.62
C LEU A 60 -7.82 17.18 4.92
N ALA A 61 -7.24 16.66 3.83
CA ALA A 61 -6.27 17.38 3.01
C ALA A 61 -6.90 18.63 2.38
N SER A 62 -8.13 18.53 1.85
CA SER A 62 -8.84 19.69 1.29
C SER A 62 -9.10 20.76 2.35
N LEU A 63 -9.51 20.38 3.56
CA LEU A 63 -9.69 21.31 4.67
C LEU A 63 -8.40 22.04 5.07
N ILE A 64 -7.26 21.34 5.08
CA ILE A 64 -5.95 21.94 5.39
C ILE A 64 -5.55 22.95 4.29
N VAL A 65 -5.80 22.60 3.02
CA VAL A 65 -5.52 23.46 1.85
C VAL A 65 -6.41 24.70 1.83
N GLU A 66 -7.72 24.55 2.08
CA GLU A 66 -8.70 25.64 2.12
C GLU A 66 -8.42 26.66 3.24
N ARG A 67 -7.95 26.18 4.41
CA ARG A 67 -7.62 27.07 5.53
C ARG A 67 -6.29 27.83 5.35
N HIS A 68 -5.66 27.75 4.17
CA HIS A 68 -4.44 28.47 3.80
C HIS A 68 -3.31 28.33 4.84
N TYR A 69 -3.15 27.13 5.41
CA TYR A 69 -2.08 26.92 6.36
C TYR A 69 -0.71 26.94 5.65
N PRO A 70 0.28 27.72 6.11
CA PRO A 70 1.62 27.82 5.51
C PRO A 70 2.48 26.61 5.92
N LEU A 71 2.03 25.40 5.58
CA LEU A 71 2.60 24.15 6.08
C LEU A 71 3.05 23.21 4.95
N GLY A 72 3.30 23.74 3.75
CA GLY A 72 3.67 22.92 2.59
C GLY A 72 4.81 21.94 2.88
N TRP A 73 5.90 22.43 3.47
CA TRP A 73 7.03 21.59 3.89
C TRP A 73 6.68 20.56 4.96
N GLN A 74 5.95 20.98 6.01
CA GLN A 74 5.55 20.07 7.08
C GLN A 74 4.63 18.97 6.56
N TYR A 75 3.76 19.31 5.61
CA TYR A 75 2.89 18.36 4.92
C TYR A 75 3.68 17.34 4.11
N VAL A 76 4.65 17.81 3.32
CA VAL A 76 5.53 16.92 2.55
C VAL A 76 6.36 16.01 3.45
N LEU A 77 6.93 16.54 4.53
CA LEU A 77 7.68 15.74 5.50
C LEU A 77 6.80 14.68 6.18
N ALA A 78 5.61 15.06 6.64
CA ALA A 78 4.68 14.13 7.29
C ALA A 78 4.31 12.96 6.36
N LEU A 79 4.01 13.25 5.08
CA LEU A 79 3.65 12.20 4.13
C LEU A 79 4.85 11.39 3.64
N SER A 80 6.03 11.98 3.55
CA SER A 80 7.27 11.25 3.27
C SER A 80 7.58 10.25 4.40
N LEU A 81 7.40 10.66 5.66
CA LEU A 81 7.52 9.76 6.81
C LEU A 81 6.46 8.65 6.77
N THR A 82 5.20 8.97 6.44
CA THR A 82 4.15 7.96 6.27
C THR A 82 4.52 6.92 5.20
N LEU A 83 5.07 7.35 4.07
CA LEU A 83 5.53 6.46 3.00
C LEU A 83 6.71 5.59 3.44
N ILE A 84 7.68 6.15 4.16
CA ILE A 84 8.79 5.39 4.75
C ILE A 84 8.26 4.31 5.70
N CYS A 85 7.31 4.66 6.59
CA CYS A 85 6.67 3.72 7.49
C CYS A 85 5.93 2.60 6.73
N GLY A 86 5.19 2.95 5.67
CA GLY A 86 4.53 1.98 4.78
C GLY A 86 5.54 1.07 4.07
N GLY A 87 6.67 1.62 3.63
CA GLY A 87 7.78 0.89 3.03
C GLY A 87 8.41 -0.11 3.99
N LEU A 88 8.67 0.31 5.23
CA LEU A 88 9.18 -0.56 6.29
C LEU A 88 8.18 -1.67 6.64
N ALA A 89 6.89 -1.35 6.77
CA ALA A 89 5.85 -2.35 7.01
C ALA A 89 5.78 -3.39 5.87
N SER A 90 5.89 -2.95 4.62
CA SER A 90 5.95 -3.83 3.44
C SER A 90 7.19 -4.72 3.46
N LEU A 91 8.37 -4.18 3.80
CA LEU A 91 9.59 -4.99 3.97
C LEU A 91 9.45 -6.02 5.09
N LEU A 92 8.84 -5.65 6.22
CA LEU A 92 8.59 -6.58 7.31
C LEU A 92 7.67 -7.72 6.86
N LEU A 93 6.54 -7.40 6.22
CA LEU A 93 5.61 -8.39 5.69
C LEU A 93 6.24 -9.27 4.59
N SER A 94 7.19 -8.74 3.80
CA SER A 94 7.93 -9.54 2.80
C SER A 94 8.80 -10.65 3.40
N ARG A 95 9.00 -10.64 4.72
CA ARG A 95 9.76 -11.67 5.44
C ARG A 95 8.86 -12.68 6.16
N ILE A 96 7.55 -12.52 6.07
CA ILE A 96 6.55 -13.37 6.74
C ILE A 96 5.90 -14.29 5.72
N ASN A 97 5.78 -15.57 6.07
CA ASN A 97 5.03 -16.58 5.33
C ASN A 97 3.94 -17.15 6.23
N VAL A 98 2.79 -17.51 5.67
CA VAL A 98 1.72 -18.20 6.40
C VAL A 98 1.73 -19.68 6.04
N SER A 99 2.12 -20.58 6.96
CA SER A 99 2.02 -22.03 6.76
C SER A 99 0.92 -22.65 7.64
N ILE A 100 0.28 -23.72 7.14
CA ILE A 100 -0.51 -24.64 7.97
C ILE A 100 0.43 -25.80 8.33
N ASN A 101 0.99 -25.78 9.53
CA ASN A 101 1.67 -26.96 10.06
C ASN A 101 0.64 -28.04 10.38
N ALA A 102 0.58 -29.06 9.53
CA ALA A 102 -0.14 -30.30 9.77
C ALA A 102 0.64 -31.22 10.73
N THR A 103 0.96 -30.79 11.95
CA THR A 103 1.50 -31.69 12.99
C THR A 103 1.36 -31.09 14.39
N VAL A 104 0.13 -31.11 14.96
CA VAL A 104 -0.11 -31.51 16.37
C VAL A 104 -1.56 -32.03 16.45
N PRO A 105 -1.81 -33.33 16.71
CA PRO A 105 -3.16 -33.82 16.97
C PRO A 105 -3.65 -33.18 18.27
N GLY A 106 -4.75 -32.42 18.19
CA GLY A 106 -5.40 -31.82 19.37
C GLY A 106 -5.58 -30.30 19.36
N LYS A 107 -5.01 -29.55 18.41
CA LYS A 107 -5.35 -28.12 18.24
C LYS A 107 -6.30 -27.92 17.07
N LYS A 108 -7.59 -27.84 17.40
CA LYS A 108 -8.67 -27.48 16.49
C LYS A 108 -8.36 -26.13 15.84
N ILE A 109 -8.26 -26.09 14.52
CA ILE A 109 -8.41 -24.87 13.73
C ILE A 109 -9.91 -24.54 13.77
N ALA A 110 -10.35 -23.85 14.81
CA ALA A 110 -11.73 -23.40 14.93
C ALA A 110 -11.88 -22.04 14.23
N PHE A 111 -12.50 -22.04 13.06
CA PHE A 111 -13.14 -20.86 12.49
C PHE A 111 -14.57 -20.84 13.03
N GLN A 112 -14.83 -20.07 14.09
CA GLN A 112 -16.21 -19.74 14.46
C GLN A 112 -16.56 -18.38 13.86
N HIS A 113 -17.61 -18.38 13.03
CA HIS A 113 -18.24 -17.20 12.46
C HIS A 113 -18.59 -16.21 13.57
N GLY A 114 -18.09 -14.98 13.45
CA GLY A 114 -18.41 -13.87 14.35
C GLY A 114 -17.27 -13.54 15.32
N ALA A 115 -16.65 -12.38 15.09
CA ALA A 115 -15.69 -11.71 15.97
C ALA A 115 -14.35 -12.44 16.26
N GLY A 116 -13.30 -12.05 15.53
CA GLY A 116 -11.95 -11.96 16.12
C GLY A 116 -10.89 -13.01 15.75
N MET A 117 -9.75 -12.44 15.32
CA MET A 117 -8.35 -12.92 15.36
C MET A 117 -7.81 -13.89 14.29
N LEU A 118 -6.92 -13.32 13.47
CA LEU A 118 -5.95 -13.97 12.60
C LEU A 118 -4.67 -14.28 13.40
N TYR A 119 -4.19 -15.52 13.34
CA TYR A 119 -2.88 -15.91 13.88
C TYR A 119 -1.92 -16.26 12.75
N PHE A 120 -0.73 -15.66 12.77
CA PHE A 120 0.35 -15.89 11.83
C PHE A 120 1.40 -16.81 12.46
N TYR A 121 1.71 -17.93 11.79
CA TYR A 121 2.82 -18.82 12.17
C TYR A 121 4.01 -18.59 11.25
N PHE A 122 5.22 -18.56 11.81
CA PHE A 122 6.47 -18.19 11.13
C PHE A 122 7.29 -19.43 10.78
N GLU A 123 7.56 -19.67 9.50
CA GLU A 123 8.60 -20.62 9.05
C GLU A 123 9.44 -20.05 7.90
N ARG A 124 10.76 -20.26 7.97
CA ARG A 124 11.76 -19.84 6.96
C ARG A 124 12.19 -21.05 6.13
N PHE A 125 11.72 -21.24 4.89
CA PHE A 125 12.35 -22.16 3.93
C PHE A 125 12.15 -21.78 2.45
N PHE A 126 13.18 -22.16 1.66
CA PHE A 126 13.44 -22.18 0.20
C PHE A 126 12.86 -21.10 -0.74
N CYS A 127 13.78 -20.54 -1.55
CA CYS A 127 13.62 -19.34 -2.35
C CYS A 127 13.44 -19.71 -3.84
N TYR A 128 12.20 -19.85 -4.31
CA TYR A 128 11.92 -19.83 -5.75
C TYR A 128 11.89 -18.35 -6.22
N ARG A 129 12.63 -18.04 -7.29
CA ARG A 129 12.81 -16.65 -7.76
C ARG A 129 11.69 -16.23 -8.71
N VAL A 130 10.58 -15.74 -8.16
CA VAL A 130 9.71 -14.82 -8.88
C VAL A 130 10.43 -13.47 -8.97
N LYS A 131 10.35 -12.75 -10.09
CA LYS A 131 10.90 -11.39 -10.21
C LYS A 131 9.91 -10.50 -10.92
N ILE A 132 9.50 -9.42 -10.27
CA ILE A 132 8.80 -8.31 -10.92
C ILE A 132 9.87 -7.43 -11.57
N ALA A 133 9.65 -7.03 -12.83
CA ALA A 133 10.57 -6.13 -13.51
C ALA A 133 10.69 -4.82 -12.73
N TRP A 134 11.92 -4.31 -12.57
CA TRP A 134 12.19 -3.13 -11.73
C TRP A 134 11.32 -1.92 -12.11
N VAL A 135 11.11 -1.72 -13.41
CA VAL A 135 10.22 -0.68 -13.96
C VAL A 135 8.80 -0.85 -13.43
N SER A 136 8.25 -2.05 -13.48
CA SER A 136 6.91 -2.34 -12.94
C SER A 136 6.85 -2.13 -11.43
N SER A 137 7.90 -2.46 -10.68
CA SER A 137 7.98 -2.21 -9.23
C SER A 137 7.90 -0.73 -8.89
N VAL A 138 8.48 0.15 -9.70
CA VAL A 138 8.35 1.61 -9.51
C VAL A 138 6.90 2.05 -9.77
N PHE A 139 6.28 1.56 -10.84
CA PHE A 139 4.91 1.93 -11.22
C PHE A 139 3.83 1.48 -10.23
N VAL A 140 4.07 0.42 -9.45
CA VAL A 140 3.18 -0.04 -8.37
C VAL A 140 2.92 1.05 -7.31
N GLY A 141 3.80 2.04 -7.17
CA GLY A 141 3.61 3.14 -6.22
C GLY A 141 3.56 4.55 -6.81
N VAL A 142 3.58 4.67 -8.14
CA VAL A 142 3.42 5.97 -8.83
C VAL A 142 2.09 6.64 -8.47
N GLN A 143 1.04 5.84 -8.22
CA GLN A 143 -0.26 6.36 -7.78
C GLN A 143 -0.17 7.13 -6.44
N PHE A 144 0.68 6.72 -5.51
CA PHE A 144 0.83 7.39 -4.21
C PHE A 144 1.68 8.65 -4.33
N ALA A 145 2.73 8.64 -5.16
CA ALA A 145 3.50 9.85 -5.46
C ALA A 145 2.60 10.92 -6.09
N ALA A 146 1.78 10.54 -7.07
CA ALA A 146 0.90 11.46 -7.77
C ALA A 146 -0.11 12.14 -6.85
N ILE A 147 -0.76 11.37 -5.96
CA ILE A 147 -1.71 11.90 -4.97
C ILE A 147 -1.02 12.93 -4.07
N VAL A 148 0.12 12.57 -3.50
CA VAL A 148 0.80 13.44 -2.52
C VAL A 148 1.42 14.68 -3.17
N VAL A 149 2.03 14.53 -4.36
CA VAL A 149 2.60 15.66 -5.12
C VAL A 149 1.52 16.66 -5.49
N ALA A 150 0.36 16.19 -5.96
CA ALA A 150 -0.72 17.10 -6.33
C ALA A 150 -1.26 17.88 -5.13
N TYR A 151 -1.49 17.23 -3.99
CA TYR A 151 -1.90 17.96 -2.78
C TYR A 151 -0.80 18.89 -2.26
N GLY A 152 0.48 18.53 -2.41
CA GLY A 152 1.60 19.42 -2.14
C GLY A 152 1.57 20.68 -3.02
N LEU A 153 1.41 20.51 -4.33
CA LEU A 153 1.31 21.62 -5.29
C LEU A 153 0.10 22.53 -5.03
N CYS A 154 -1.00 22.01 -4.48
CA CYS A 154 -2.16 22.80 -4.07
C CYS A 154 -1.86 23.84 -2.97
N PHE A 155 -0.78 23.64 -2.19
CA PHE A 155 -0.30 24.66 -1.23
C PHE A 155 0.45 25.79 -1.92
N TYR A 156 1.29 25.47 -2.91
CA TYR A 156 2.11 26.46 -3.63
C TYR A 156 1.32 27.22 -4.70
N PHE A 157 0.34 26.58 -5.35
CA PHE A 157 -0.45 27.15 -6.43
C PHE A 157 -1.96 27.16 -6.11
N PRO A 158 -2.41 28.03 -5.18
CA PRO A 158 -3.78 28.01 -4.69
C PRO A 158 -4.83 28.29 -5.77
N ASN A 159 -4.49 29.10 -6.79
CA ASN A 159 -5.41 29.46 -7.87
C ASN A 159 -5.66 28.30 -8.85
N ASN A 160 -4.78 27.28 -8.88
CA ASN A 160 -4.85 26.15 -9.82
C ASN A 160 -5.28 24.83 -9.14
N ARG A 161 -5.74 24.87 -7.89
CA ARG A 161 -6.06 23.67 -7.07
C ARG A 161 -6.99 22.68 -7.76
N LEU A 162 -8.07 23.17 -8.39
CA LEU A 162 -9.04 22.32 -9.10
C LEU A 162 -8.41 21.58 -10.28
N PHE A 163 -7.53 22.24 -11.02
CA PHE A 163 -6.80 21.64 -12.14
C PHE A 163 -5.75 20.62 -11.65
N ILE A 164 -5.05 20.94 -10.55
CA ILE A 164 -4.05 20.04 -9.97
C ILE A 164 -4.71 18.76 -9.42
N ILE A 165 -5.84 18.89 -8.72
CA ILE A 165 -6.58 17.74 -8.17
C ILE A 165 -7.21 16.90 -9.28
N SER A 166 -7.67 17.50 -10.38
CA SER A 166 -8.27 16.74 -11.50
C SER A 166 -7.26 15.90 -12.29
N LEU A 167 -5.96 16.19 -12.18
CA LEU A 167 -4.88 15.38 -12.76
C LEU A 167 -4.55 14.13 -11.93
N VAL A 168 -4.90 14.11 -10.64
CA VAL A 168 -4.61 12.98 -9.74
C VAL A 168 -5.24 11.67 -10.21
N PRO A 169 -6.55 11.62 -10.57
CA PRO A 169 -7.16 10.42 -11.12
C PRO A 169 -6.47 9.94 -12.41
N VAL A 170 -6.04 10.85 -13.28
CA VAL A 170 -5.40 10.49 -14.56
C VAL A 170 -4.07 9.76 -14.32
N ILE A 171 -3.22 10.30 -13.44
CA ILE A 171 -1.94 9.67 -13.11
C ILE A 171 -2.14 8.41 -12.25
N GLY A 172 -3.10 8.44 -11.33
CA GLY A 172 -3.51 7.28 -10.54
C GLY A 172 -3.96 6.10 -11.41
N MET A 173 -4.78 6.37 -12.43
CA MET A 173 -5.26 5.37 -13.39
C MET A 173 -4.12 4.74 -14.20
N LEU A 174 -3.04 5.47 -14.52
CA LEU A 174 -1.85 4.89 -15.15
C LEU A 174 -1.17 3.86 -14.23
N GLY A 175 -1.00 4.19 -12.94
CA GLY A 175 -0.45 3.25 -11.95
C GLY A 175 -1.34 2.02 -11.73
N THR A 176 -2.66 2.22 -11.68
CA THR A 176 -3.63 1.12 -11.60
C THR A 176 -3.61 0.25 -12.85
N LEU A 177 -3.51 0.84 -14.04
CA LEU A 177 -3.42 0.11 -15.30
C LEU A 177 -2.17 -0.77 -15.36
N VAL A 178 -1.01 -0.24 -14.95
CA VAL A 178 0.22 -1.06 -14.88
C VAL A 178 0.04 -2.24 -13.93
N THR A 179 -0.55 -2.00 -12.76
CA THR A 179 -0.73 -3.04 -11.74
C THR A 179 -1.73 -4.11 -12.18
N VAL A 180 -2.92 -3.71 -12.63
CA VAL A 180 -4.03 -4.62 -12.94
C VAL A 180 -3.87 -5.31 -14.29
N VAL A 181 -3.26 -4.66 -15.29
CA VAL A 181 -3.13 -5.23 -16.63
C VAL A 181 -1.83 -6.01 -16.80
N PHE A 182 -0.72 -5.51 -16.26
CA PHE A 182 0.60 -6.09 -16.55
C PHE A 182 1.20 -6.92 -15.42
N VAL A 183 0.89 -6.60 -14.15
CA VAL A 183 1.52 -7.26 -12.99
C VAL A 183 0.61 -8.34 -12.42
N GLU A 184 -0.60 -8.00 -11.98
CA GLU A 184 -1.50 -8.94 -11.30
C GLU A 184 -1.82 -10.20 -12.13
N PRO A 185 -2.13 -10.12 -13.44
CA PRO A 185 -2.48 -11.32 -14.21
C PRO A 185 -1.30 -12.29 -14.35
N LYS A 186 -0.07 -11.76 -14.47
CA LYS A 186 1.14 -12.58 -14.54
C LYS A 186 1.42 -13.28 -13.22
N LEU A 187 1.25 -12.56 -12.11
CA LEU A 187 1.44 -13.12 -10.77
C LEU A 187 0.35 -14.17 -10.45
N ALA A 188 -0.90 -13.88 -10.80
CA ALA A 188 -2.01 -14.82 -10.63
C ALA A 188 -1.76 -16.12 -11.43
N ARG A 189 -1.32 -16.01 -12.69
CA ARG A 189 -0.98 -17.19 -13.50
C ARG A 189 0.12 -18.05 -12.88
N ILE A 190 1.16 -17.45 -12.32
CA ILE A 190 2.24 -18.19 -11.63
C ILE A 190 1.69 -18.96 -10.43
N VAL A 191 0.77 -18.34 -9.67
CA VAL A 191 0.11 -18.98 -8.52
C VAL A 191 -0.81 -20.11 -8.96
N ASP A 192 -1.57 -19.92 -10.04
CA ASP A 192 -2.47 -20.94 -10.57
C ASP A 192 -1.72 -22.15 -11.15
N GLU A 193 -0.55 -21.93 -11.73
CA GLU A 193 0.33 -23.00 -12.24
C GLU A 193 1.00 -23.79 -11.11
N ASP A 194 1.42 -23.12 -10.03
CA ASP A 194 1.98 -23.76 -8.85
C ASP A 194 1.70 -22.95 -7.57
N ASN A 195 0.77 -23.46 -6.76
CA ASN A 195 0.39 -22.84 -5.49
C ASN A 195 1.57 -22.69 -4.51
N SER A 196 2.60 -23.53 -4.60
CA SER A 196 3.79 -23.42 -3.75
C SER A 196 4.58 -22.13 -4.01
N LEU A 197 4.40 -21.51 -5.19
CA LEU A 197 5.03 -20.24 -5.58
C LEU A 197 4.28 -19.01 -5.04
N ALA A 198 3.08 -19.17 -4.46
CA ALA A 198 2.27 -18.04 -3.98
C ALA A 198 2.96 -17.24 -2.87
N HIS A 199 3.76 -17.90 -2.03
CA HIS A 199 4.57 -17.19 -1.04
C HIS A 199 5.67 -16.37 -1.70
N ALA A 200 6.37 -16.91 -2.70
CA ALA A 200 7.39 -16.16 -3.43
C ALA A 200 6.79 -14.95 -4.16
N VAL A 201 5.60 -15.11 -4.76
CA VAL A 201 4.81 -14.02 -5.35
C VAL A 201 4.46 -12.96 -4.30
N SER A 202 3.98 -13.37 -3.13
CA SER A 202 3.68 -12.44 -2.04
C SER A 202 4.91 -11.65 -1.61
N GLN A 203 6.05 -12.31 -1.39
CA GLN A 203 7.29 -11.66 -0.95
C GLN A 203 7.77 -10.63 -1.96
N GLU A 204 7.78 -10.97 -3.25
CA GLU A 204 8.20 -10.07 -4.31
C GLU A 204 7.24 -8.90 -4.50
N PHE A 205 5.93 -9.13 -4.38
CA PHE A 205 4.95 -8.04 -4.42
C PHE A 205 5.13 -7.07 -3.24
N MET A 206 5.38 -7.58 -2.03
CA MET A 206 5.67 -6.75 -0.85
C MET A 206 6.97 -5.94 -1.01
N ARG A 207 8.02 -6.56 -1.56
CA ARG A 207 9.29 -5.87 -1.87
C ARG A 207 9.11 -4.78 -2.93
N ALA A 208 8.37 -5.09 -3.99
CA ALA A 208 8.06 -4.13 -5.04
C ALA A 208 7.36 -2.89 -4.45
N ARG A 209 6.33 -3.09 -3.62
CA ARG A 209 5.65 -2.00 -2.91
C ARG A 209 6.57 -1.20 -1.99
N ALA A 210 7.43 -1.87 -1.23
CA ALA A 210 8.40 -1.18 -0.40
C ALA A 210 9.31 -0.25 -1.21
N ILE A 211 9.84 -0.74 -2.34
CA ILE A 211 10.65 0.06 -3.26
C ILE A 211 9.85 1.25 -3.77
N SER A 212 8.60 1.05 -4.19
CA SER A 212 7.77 2.15 -4.67
C SER A 212 7.53 3.19 -3.59
N PHE A 213 7.26 2.78 -2.33
CA PHE A 213 7.04 3.72 -1.23
C PHE A 213 8.29 4.54 -0.89
N PHE A 214 9.47 3.90 -0.84
CA PHE A 214 10.72 4.63 -0.62
C PHE A 214 11.05 5.57 -1.77
N PHE A 215 10.83 5.14 -3.00
CA PHE A 215 11.02 5.97 -4.18
C PHE A 215 10.09 7.19 -4.17
N SER A 216 8.81 6.98 -3.87
CA SER A 216 7.83 8.07 -3.73
C SER A 216 8.20 9.05 -2.61
N ALA A 217 8.69 8.56 -1.47
CA ALA A 217 9.17 9.42 -0.39
C ALA A 217 10.38 10.27 -0.83
N ALA A 218 11.33 9.68 -1.55
CA ALA A 218 12.50 10.38 -2.05
C ALA A 218 12.13 11.49 -3.05
N ILE A 219 11.21 11.22 -3.98
CA ILE A 219 10.69 12.22 -4.93
C ILE A 219 10.04 13.39 -4.20
N LEU A 220 9.26 13.11 -3.17
CA LEU A 220 8.56 14.15 -2.41
C LEU A 220 9.52 15.09 -1.69
N VAL A 221 10.52 14.53 -1.00
CA VAL A 221 11.55 15.33 -0.33
C VAL A 221 12.33 16.16 -1.35
N PHE A 222 12.69 15.57 -2.50
CA PHE A 222 13.36 16.29 -3.58
C PHE A 222 12.53 17.45 -4.12
N LEU A 223 11.25 17.22 -4.43
CA LEU A 223 10.35 18.26 -4.94
C LEU A 223 10.18 19.41 -3.95
N ALA A 224 10.05 19.11 -2.67
CA ALA A 224 9.91 20.15 -1.66
C ALA A 224 11.21 20.96 -1.50
N ALA A 225 12.38 20.33 -1.60
CA ALA A 225 13.66 21.03 -1.60
C ALA A 225 13.82 21.98 -2.81
N VAL A 226 13.31 21.58 -3.98
CA VAL A 226 13.32 22.42 -5.20
C VAL A 226 12.34 23.59 -5.10
N LEU A 227 11.20 23.41 -4.44
CA LEU A 227 10.17 24.46 -4.32
C LEU A 227 10.48 25.51 -3.23
N GLU A 228 11.43 25.24 -2.34
CA GLU A 228 11.89 26.19 -1.31
C GLU A 228 13.15 26.97 -1.69
N GLY A 229 13.88 26.56 -2.73
CA GLY A 229 15.07 27.25 -3.26
C GLY A 229 14.73 28.25 -4.36
#